data_AF-U7NVJ5-F1
#
_entry.id   AF-U7NVJ5-F1
#
_cell.length_a   1.000
_cell.length_b   1.000
_cell.length_c   1.000
_cell.angle_alpha   90.00
_cell.angle_beta   90.00
_cell.angle_gamma   90.00
#
_symmetry.space_group_name_H-M   'P 1'
#
loop_
_entity.id
_entity.type
_entity.pdbx_description
1 polymer ?
#
loop_
_entity_poly.entity_id
_entity_poly.type
_entity_poly.pdbx_seq_one_letter_code
_entity_poly.pdbx_strand_id
1 'polypeptide(L)'
;MNQQQQTTPDKRRKTLLILEFSSLAVLLISMAWFSNQSSDGTPLSAGWLLIPAFASLGVFLSFIGLMYLRWVASANDQRRPRHRAIFALLTLTLLGVWIYGIANTWISLSTAQ
;
A
#
# COMPACT_ATOMS: atom_id res chain seq x y z
N MET A 1 19.91 45.61 16.93
CA MET A 1 20.57 44.42 16.35
C MET A 1 19.49 43.39 16.07
N ASN A 2 19.06 43.27 14.81
CA ASN A 2 17.97 42.38 14.41
C ASN A 2 18.52 40.96 14.30
N GLN A 3 18.12 40.08 15.21
CA GLN A 3 18.45 38.66 15.18
C GLN A 3 17.75 38.04 13.96
N GLN A 4 18.49 37.90 12.86
CA GLN A 4 18.10 37.03 11.74
C GLN A 4 18.18 35.59 12.25
N GLN A 5 17.08 35.08 12.78
CA GLN A 5 16.95 33.69 13.17
C GLN A 5 17.02 32.82 11.91
N GLN A 6 18.22 32.26 11.70
CA GLN A 6 18.59 31.27 10.71
C GLN A 6 17.47 30.21 10.58
N THR A 7 16.75 30.22 9.46
CA THR A 7 15.75 29.21 9.13
C THR A 7 16.46 27.91 8.74
N THR A 8 16.86 27.11 9.73
CA THR A 8 17.37 25.76 9.49
C THR A 8 16.37 25.01 8.61
N PRO A 9 16.76 24.54 7.41
CA PRO A 9 15.82 23.91 6.49
C PRO A 9 15.35 22.60 7.10
N ASP A 10 14.08 22.59 7.48
CA ASP A 10 13.42 21.54 8.23
C ASP A 10 13.40 20.25 7.39
N LYS A 11 14.31 19.30 7.67
CA LYS A 11 14.44 18.02 6.92
C LYS A 11 13.11 17.25 6.85
N ARG A 12 12.19 17.51 7.79
CA ARG A 12 10.84 16.94 7.84
C ARG A 12 9.95 17.37 6.67
N ARG A 13 10.14 18.57 6.12
CA ARG A 13 9.39 19.06 4.94
C ARG A 13 9.68 18.23 3.69
N LYS A 14 10.93 17.83 3.48
CA LYS A 14 11.32 16.97 2.34
C LYS A 14 10.64 15.59 2.40
N THR A 15 10.57 14.99 3.58
CA THR A 15 9.92 13.68 3.76
C THR A 15 8.41 13.75 3.55
N LEU A 16 7.77 14.82 4.05
CA LEU A 16 6.33 15.07 3.81
C LEU A 16 6.03 15.23 2.31
N LEU A 17 6.86 15.99 1.59
CA LEU A 17 6.72 16.16 0.14
C LEU A 17 6.88 14.84 -0.62
N ILE A 18 7.93 14.06 -0.33
CA ILE A 18 8.13 12.75 -0.98
C ILE A 18 6.94 11.83 -0.76
N LEU A 19 6.34 11.88 0.43
CA LEU A 19 5.17 11.08 0.76
C LEU A 19 3.90 11.54 0.02
N GLU A 20 3.65 12.85 -0.03
CA GLU A 20 2.53 13.43 -0.79
C GLU A 20 2.63 13.08 -2.26
N PHE A 21 3.82 13.26 -2.86
CA PHE A 21 4.06 12.93 -4.26
C PHE A 21 3.99 11.43 -4.54
N SER A 22 4.46 10.57 -3.62
CA SER A 22 4.34 9.12 -3.77
C SER A 22 2.88 8.66 -3.65
N SER A 23 2.09 9.28 -2.77
CA SER A 23 0.65 9.00 -2.66
C SER A 23 -0.09 9.42 -3.94
N LEU A 24 0.25 10.58 -4.51
CA LEU A 24 -0.27 11.04 -5.80
C LEU A 24 0.11 10.10 -6.94
N ALA A 25 1.37 9.63 -6.99
CA ALA A 25 1.82 8.69 -8.02
C ALA A 25 1.03 7.37 -7.97
N VAL A 26 0.84 6.80 -6.78
CA VAL A 26 0.06 5.56 -6.60
C VAL A 26 -1.41 5.77 -6.98
N LEU A 27 -2.01 6.91 -6.62
CA LEU A 27 -3.38 7.25 -6.99
C LEU A 27 -3.56 7.35 -8.51
N LEU A 28 -2.64 8.03 -9.20
CA LEU A 28 -2.67 8.18 -10.66
C LEU A 28 -2.50 6.84 -11.38
N ILE A 29 -1.58 5.99 -10.91
CA ILE A 29 -1.39 4.64 -11.43
C ILE A 29 -2.68 3.81 -11.25
N SER A 30 -3.35 3.93 -10.10
CA SER A 30 -4.61 3.24 -9.82
C SER A 30 -5.75 3.68 -10.76
N MET A 31 -5.90 5.00 -10.98
CA MET A 31 -6.90 5.52 -11.92
C MET A 31 -6.63 5.09 -13.36
N ALA A 32 -5.37 5.10 -13.80
CA ALA A 32 -4.98 4.67 -15.15
C ALA A 32 -5.25 3.17 -15.35
N TRP A 33 -4.94 2.34 -14.36
CA TRP A 33 -5.18 0.89 -14.41
C TRP A 33 -6.67 0.55 -14.39
N PHE A 34 -7.46 1.21 -13.54
CA PHE A 34 -8.90 0.99 -13.43
C PHE A 34 -9.66 1.38 -14.71
N SER A 35 -9.25 2.49 -15.34
CA SER A 35 -9.73 2.89 -16.67
C SER A 35 -9.57 1.77 -17.71
N ASN A 36 -8.41 1.12 -17.73
CA ASN A 36 -8.08 0.09 -18.71
C ASN A 36 -8.84 -1.24 -18.52
N GLN A 37 -9.37 -1.53 -17.32
CA GLN A 37 -10.16 -2.75 -17.08
C GLN A 37 -11.66 -2.60 -17.37
N SER A 38 -12.16 -1.38 -17.61
CA SER A 38 -13.60 -1.14 -17.76
C SER A 38 -14.16 -1.53 -19.14
N SER A 39 -13.34 -2.06 -20.05
CA SER A 39 -13.71 -2.29 -21.46
C SER A 39 -14.13 -3.72 -21.84
N ASP A 40 -13.78 -4.77 -21.09
CA ASP A 40 -13.90 -6.14 -21.64
C ASP A 40 -14.92 -7.01 -20.89
N GLY A 41 -16.15 -7.00 -21.41
CA GLY A 41 -17.28 -7.82 -20.97
C GLY A 41 -17.21 -9.28 -21.45
N THR A 42 -16.26 -10.06 -20.93
CA THR A 42 -16.10 -11.49 -21.22
C THR A 42 -16.35 -12.39 -20.00
N PRO A 43 -16.94 -13.59 -20.18
CA PRO A 43 -17.28 -14.49 -19.07
C PRO A 43 -16.01 -14.93 -18.33
N LEU A 44 -15.96 -14.62 -17.03
CA LEU A 44 -14.77 -14.79 -16.20
C LEU A 44 -14.47 -16.26 -15.94
N SER A 45 -13.45 -16.80 -16.62
CA SER A 45 -12.78 -18.03 -16.19
C SER A 45 -12.08 -17.80 -14.84
N ALA A 46 -11.99 -18.81 -13.98
CA ALA A 46 -11.29 -18.69 -12.69
C ALA A 46 -9.84 -18.17 -12.82
N GLY A 47 -9.15 -18.46 -13.93
CA GLY A 47 -7.81 -17.94 -14.22
C GLY A 47 -7.73 -16.41 -14.38
N TRP A 48 -8.83 -15.75 -14.74
CA TRP A 48 -8.88 -14.29 -14.87
C TRP A 48 -8.78 -13.57 -13.52
N LEU A 49 -9.08 -14.24 -12.39
CA LEU A 49 -8.93 -13.66 -11.06
C LEU A 49 -7.48 -13.39 -10.65
N LEU A 50 -6.51 -13.96 -11.36
CA LEU A 50 -5.09 -13.63 -11.13
C LEU A 50 -4.84 -12.13 -11.38
N ILE A 51 -5.48 -11.53 -12.39
CA ILE A 51 -5.26 -10.13 -12.76
C ILE A 51 -5.74 -9.17 -11.64
N PRO A 52 -6.99 -9.25 -11.14
CA PRO A 52 -7.42 -8.49 -9.98
C PRO A 52 -6.62 -8.82 -8.70
N ALA A 53 -6.24 -10.09 -8.50
CA ALA A 53 -5.45 -10.48 -7.34
C ALA A 53 -4.08 -9.79 -7.33
N PHE A 54 -3.34 -9.83 -8.44
CA PHE A 54 -2.04 -9.15 -8.56
C PHE A 54 -2.17 -7.62 -8.47
N ALA A 55 -3.20 -7.04 -9.08
CA ALA A 55 -3.46 -5.60 -8.96
C ALA A 55 -3.72 -5.19 -7.50
N SER A 56 -4.57 -5.94 -6.79
CA SER A 56 -4.87 -5.68 -5.37
C SER A 56 -3.64 -5.88 -4.48
N LEU A 57 -2.81 -6.90 -4.76
CA LEU A 57 -1.56 -7.16 -4.03
C LEU A 57 -0.57 -6.00 -4.19
N GLY A 58 -0.40 -5.49 -5.42
CA GLY A 58 0.48 -4.36 -5.70
C GLY A 58 0.07 -3.08 -4.95
N VAL A 59 -1.23 -2.77 -4.95
CA VAL A 59 -1.77 -1.63 -4.18
C VAL A 59 -1.59 -1.83 -2.68
N PHE A 60 -1.86 -3.04 -2.19
CA PHE A 60 -1.75 -3.38 -0.79
C PHE A 60 -0.31 -3.30 -0.26
N LEU A 61 0.66 -3.86 -1.00
CA LEU A 61 2.08 -3.74 -0.69
C LEU A 61 2.55 -2.28 -0.73
N SER A 62 2.06 -1.48 -1.67
CA SER A 62 2.36 -0.06 -1.76
C SER A 62 1.84 0.70 -0.53
N PHE A 63 0.60 0.41 -0.11
CA PHE A 63 -0.01 0.99 1.08
C PHE A 63 0.76 0.62 2.36
N ILE A 64 1.09 -0.66 2.53
CA ILE A 64 1.88 -1.17 3.65
C ILE A 64 3.28 -0.53 3.63
N GLY A 65 3.95 -0.46 2.48
CA GLY A 65 5.28 0.15 2.36
C GLY A 65 5.29 1.63 2.74
N LEU A 66 4.30 2.40 2.28
CA LEU A 66 4.13 3.81 2.65
C LEU A 66 3.85 3.98 4.15
N MET A 67 3.01 3.12 4.72
CA MET A 67 2.72 3.13 6.14
C MET A 67 3.97 2.79 6.96
N TYR A 68 4.80 1.84 6.51
CA TYR A 68 6.08 1.49 7.14
C TYR A 68 7.06 2.67 7.14
N LEU A 69 7.24 3.32 6.00
CA LEU A 69 8.10 4.50 5.87
C LEU A 69 7.62 5.65 6.76
N ARG A 70 6.29 5.85 6.84
CA ARG A 70 5.69 6.90 7.64
C ARG A 70 5.69 6.63 9.13
N TRP A 71 5.50 5.39 9.58
CA TRP A 71 5.31 5.08 11.01
C TRP A 71 6.51 4.40 11.67
N VAL A 72 7.24 3.54 10.95
CA VAL A 72 8.37 2.79 11.52
C VAL A 72 9.69 3.48 11.22
N ALA A 73 9.90 3.94 9.98
CA ALA A 73 11.15 4.58 9.59
C ALA A 73 11.29 6.02 10.14
N SER A 74 10.18 6.71 10.41
CA SER A 74 10.19 8.07 10.99
C SER A 74 10.26 8.11 12.52
N ALA A 75 10.07 6.96 13.19
CA ALA A 75 10.08 6.86 14.64
C ALA A 75 11.52 6.93 15.20
N ASN A 76 11.75 7.82 16.17
CA ASN A 76 13.06 8.06 16.79
C ASN A 76 13.60 6.79 17.50
N ASP A 77 14.92 6.60 17.50
CA ASP A 77 15.60 5.29 17.65
C ASP A 77 15.26 4.51 18.94
N GLN A 78 14.83 5.17 20.02
CA GLN A 78 14.57 4.49 21.31
C GLN A 78 13.27 3.68 21.38
N ARG A 79 12.31 3.87 20.45
CA ARG A 79 11.04 3.09 20.38
C ARG A 79 10.82 2.34 19.07
N ARG A 80 11.76 2.48 18.14
CA ARG A 80 11.76 1.92 16.78
C ARG A 80 11.51 0.39 16.71
N PRO A 81 12.09 -0.47 17.57
CA PRO A 81 11.85 -1.92 17.48
C PRO A 81 10.40 -2.30 17.86
N ARG A 82 9.76 -1.56 18.79
CA ARG A 82 8.39 -1.83 19.20
C ARG A 82 7.38 -1.49 18.10
N HIS A 83 7.58 -0.36 17.42
CA HIS A 83 6.74 0.03 16.28
C HIS A 83 6.91 -0.92 15.10
N ARG A 84 8.12 -1.42 14.85
CA ARG A 84 8.40 -2.44 13.84
C ARG A 84 7.68 -3.76 14.12
N ALA A 85 7.68 -4.22 15.38
CA ALA A 85 7.04 -5.48 15.76
C ALA A 85 5.52 -5.44 15.58
N ILE A 86 4.87 -4.36 16.03
CA ILE A 86 3.41 -4.16 15.87
C ILE A 86 3.07 -4.07 14.37
N PHE A 87 3.87 -3.33 13.60
CA PHE A 87 3.68 -3.20 12.16
C PHE A 87 3.82 -4.53 11.43
N ALA A 88 4.83 -5.34 11.79
CA ALA A 88 5.04 -6.65 11.20
C ALA A 88 3.86 -7.60 11.50
N LEU A 89 3.38 -7.61 12.74
CA LEU A 89 2.23 -8.43 13.15
C LEU A 89 0.96 -8.01 12.40
N LEU A 90 0.72 -6.71 12.27
CA LEU A 90 -0.41 -6.17 11.50
C LEU A 90 -0.29 -6.48 10.00
N THR A 91 0.90 -6.37 9.42
CA THR A 91 1.14 -6.71 8.02
C THR A 91 0.88 -8.19 7.76
N LEU A 92 1.36 -9.06 8.66
CA LEU A 92 1.20 -10.50 8.55
C LEU A 92 -0.27 -10.91 8.63
N THR A 93 -1.05 -10.32 9.53
CA THR A 93 -2.50 -10.59 9.62
C THR A 93 -3.25 -10.10 8.40
N LEU A 94 -2.95 -8.89 7.92
CA LEU A 94 -3.58 -8.32 6.72
C LEU A 94 -3.28 -9.17 5.48
N LEU A 95 -2.02 -9.61 5.32
CA LEU A 95 -1.62 -10.49 4.23
C LEU A 95 -2.29 -11.87 4.34
N GLY A 96 -2.44 -12.39 5.57
CA GLY A 96 -3.18 -13.64 5.83
C GLY A 96 -4.65 -13.55 5.42
N VAL A 97 -5.34 -12.48 5.81
CA VAL A 97 -6.74 -12.24 5.41
C VAL A 97 -6.86 -12.07 3.90
N TRP A 98 -5.89 -11.39 3.25
CA TRP A 98 -5.85 -11.25 1.80
C TRP A 98 -5.71 -12.62 1.10
N ILE A 99 -4.75 -13.45 1.51
CA ILE A 99 -4.57 -14.81 0.96
C ILE A 99 -5.85 -15.64 1.14
N TYR A 100 -6.44 -15.59 2.34
CA TYR A 100 -7.69 -16.29 2.64
C TYR A 100 -8.84 -15.84 1.71
N GLY A 101 -8.98 -14.53 1.49
CA GLY A 101 -9.98 -13.99 0.57
C GLY A 101 -9.83 -14.53 -0.85
N ILE A 102 -8.63 -14.46 -1.42
CA ILE A 102 -8.35 -14.96 -2.78
C ILE A 102 -8.59 -16.48 -2.89
N ALA A 103 -8.11 -17.26 -1.91
CA ALA A 103 -8.31 -18.70 -1.89
C ALA A 103 -9.78 -19.08 -1.77
N ASN A 104 -10.54 -18.42 -0.89
CA ASN A 104 -11.97 -18.65 -0.72
C ASN A 104 -12.77 -18.29 -1.99
N THR A 105 -12.43 -17.20 -2.67
CA THR A 105 -13.05 -16.84 -3.96
C THR A 105 -12.77 -17.92 -5.01
N TRP A 106 -11.55 -18.47 -5.05
CA TRP A 106 -11.21 -19.57 -5.96
C TRP A 106 -12.02 -20.84 -5.70
N ILE A 107 -12.09 -21.24 -4.43
CA ILE A 107 -12.85 -22.42 -4.00
C ILE A 107 -14.32 -22.22 -4.34
N SER A 108 -14.90 -21.07 -3.96
CA SER A 108 -16.30 -20.74 -4.21
C SER A 108 -16.68 -20.81 -5.70
N LEU A 109 -15.79 -20.38 -6.61
CA LEU A 109 -16.04 -20.45 -8.04
C LEU A 109 -15.86 -21.86 -8.60
N SER A 110 -14.92 -22.64 -8.06
CA SER A 110 -14.75 -24.05 -8.44
C SER A 110 -15.89 -24.95 -8.00
N THR A 111 -16.54 -24.63 -6.86
CA THR A 111 -17.70 -25.36 -6.33
C THR A 111 -19.05 -24.83 -6.82
N ALA A 112 -19.07 -23.63 -7.40
CA ALA A 112 -20.27 -23.04 -8.02
C ALA A 112 -20.42 -23.43 -9.50
N GLN A 113 -19.46 -24.18 -10.06
CA GLN A 113 -19.59 -24.92 -11.31
C GLN A 113 -20.17 -26.32 -11.04
#